data_AF-A0A382SHY0-F1
#
_entry.id   AF-A0A382SHY0-F1
#
_cell.length_a   1.000
_cell.length_b   1.000
_cell.length_c   1.000
_cell.angle_alpha   90.00
_cell.angle_beta   90.00
_cell.angle_gamma   90.00
#
_symmetry.space_group_name_H-M   'P 1'
#
loop_
_entity.id
_entity.type
_entity.pdbx_description
1 polymer ?
#
loop_
_entity_poly.entity_id
_entity_poly.type
_entity_poly.pdbx_seq_one_letter_code
_entity_poly.pdbx_strand_id
1 'polypeptide(L)'
;VSVALLREFHARGLQPSIFPIGDSIDLASQDTVDEDFQKWIQSCITKRLEEHNRSNPMFKLWHLNGSLDSYSKEQILLTFYELDSPTKTELNIAKNNSRLAFSSSSAKTLFEDNGVENVKLIPLGFDKA
;
A
#
# COMPACT_ATOMS: atom_id res chain seq x y z
N VAL A 1 -7.86 6.34 -3.22
CA VAL A 1 -7.59 5.00 -2.62
C VAL A 1 -6.70 5.07 -1.39
N SER A 2 -5.55 5.75 -1.42
CA SER A 2 -4.66 5.88 -0.25
C SER A 2 -5.37 6.51 0.96
N VAL A 3 -6.16 7.56 0.77
CA VAL A 3 -6.87 8.25 1.87
C VAL A 3 -7.85 7.32 2.61
N ALA A 4 -8.59 6.46 1.90
CA ALA A 4 -9.50 5.49 2.52
C ALA A 4 -8.75 4.51 3.45
N LEU A 5 -7.57 4.03 3.04
CA LEU A 5 -6.71 3.22 3.89
C LEU A 5 -6.24 3.99 5.13
N LEU A 6 -5.83 5.25 4.94
CA LEU A 6 -5.39 6.11 6.05
C LEU A 6 -6.53 6.38 7.05
N ARG A 7 -7.75 6.61 6.58
CA ARG A 7 -8.95 6.76 7.43
C ARG A 7 -9.19 5.50 8.26
N GLU A 8 -9.06 4.32 7.66
CA GLU A 8 -9.23 3.05 8.39
C GLU A 8 -8.13 2.83 9.43
N PHE A 9 -6.87 3.17 9.12
CA PHE A 9 -5.78 3.15 10.12
C PHE A 9 -6.06 4.10 11.29
N HIS A 10 -6.50 5.32 10.99
CA HIS A 10 -6.87 6.32 11.99
C HIS A 10 -8.05 5.84 12.86
N ALA A 11 -9.11 5.32 12.25
CA ALA A 11 -10.28 4.80 12.96
C ALA A 11 -9.96 3.61 13.89
N ARG A 12 -8.91 2.84 13.60
CA ARG A 12 -8.39 1.77 14.46
C ARG A 12 -7.46 2.26 15.57
N GLY A 13 -7.21 3.57 15.66
CA GLY A 13 -6.29 4.14 16.64
C GLY A 13 -4.82 3.81 16.38
N LEU A 14 -4.47 3.45 15.13
CA LEU A 14 -3.09 3.16 14.75
C LEU A 14 -2.33 4.46 14.45
N GLN A 15 -1.01 4.44 14.65
CA GLN A 15 -0.15 5.60 14.40
C GLN A 15 1.14 5.19 13.67
N PRO A 16 1.01 4.67 12.42
CA PRO A 16 2.14 4.17 11.66
C PRO A 16 3.07 5.30 11.20
N SER A 17 4.31 4.97 10.83
CA SER A 17 5.17 5.87 10.06
C SER A 17 4.66 5.93 8.62
N ILE A 18 4.30 7.12 8.13
CA ILE A 18 3.81 7.31 6.76
C ILE A 18 4.93 7.85 5.89
N PHE A 19 5.19 7.18 4.77
CA PHE A 19 6.15 7.60 3.75
C PHE A 19 5.40 7.98 2.46
N PRO A 20 5.15 9.28 2.20
CA PRO A 20 4.51 9.72 0.97
C PRO A 20 5.35 9.39 -0.25
N ILE A 21 4.69 9.06 -1.36
CA ILE A 21 5.36 8.85 -2.63
C ILE A 21 5.28 10.16 -3.42
N GLY A 22 6.43 10.68 -3.86
CA GLY A 22 6.51 11.97 -4.56
C GLY A 22 6.57 13.20 -3.64
N ASP A 23 7.01 13.03 -2.39
CA ASP A 23 7.31 14.08 -1.39
C ASP A 23 6.20 15.10 -1.07
N SER A 24 5.01 14.93 -1.62
CA SER A 24 3.85 15.80 -1.39
C SER A 24 2.62 14.97 -1.03
N ILE A 25 1.78 15.54 -0.17
CA ILE A 25 0.47 15.00 0.15
C ILE A 25 -0.54 15.92 -0.52
N ASP A 26 -1.32 15.37 -1.44
CA ASP A 26 -2.44 16.08 -2.04
C ASP A 26 -3.76 15.50 -1.51
N LEU A 27 -4.48 16.32 -0.75
CA LEU A 27 -5.80 16.00 -0.22
C LEU A 27 -6.91 16.81 -0.89
N ALA A 28 -6.61 17.57 -1.95
CA ALA A 28 -7.58 18.45 -2.61
C ALA A 28 -8.75 17.70 -3.25
N SER A 29 -8.57 16.40 -3.53
CA SER A 29 -9.62 15.51 -4.05
C SER A 29 -10.63 15.02 -3.00
N GLN A 30 -10.47 15.41 -1.73
CA GLN A 30 -11.31 14.95 -0.64
C GLN A 30 -12.28 16.07 -0.23
N ASP A 31 -13.58 15.81 -0.35
CA ASP A 31 -14.64 16.79 -0.05
C ASP A 31 -14.58 17.29 1.41
N THR A 32 -14.22 16.41 2.33
CA THR A 32 -14.06 16.72 3.75
C THR A 32 -12.82 16.03 4.31
N VAL A 33 -11.92 16.81 4.88
CA VAL A 33 -10.79 16.31 5.65
C VAL A 33 -10.81 17.02 6.99
N ASP A 34 -11.20 16.28 8.03
CA ASP A 34 -11.24 16.79 9.39
C ASP A 34 -9.84 17.22 9.87
N GLU A 35 -9.78 18.28 10.70
CA GLU A 35 -8.52 18.83 11.19
C GLU A 35 -7.71 17.83 12.01
N ASP A 36 -8.38 17.00 12.82
CA ASP A 36 -7.70 16.00 13.65
C ASP A 36 -7.09 14.91 12.77
N PHE A 37 -7.78 14.52 11.69
CA PHE A 37 -7.21 13.60 10.71
C PHE A 37 -6.00 14.20 9.98
N GLN A 38 -6.03 15.49 9.62
CA GLN A 38 -4.85 16.16 9.03
C GLN A 38 -3.67 16.20 10.00
N LYS A 39 -3.92 16.57 11.26
CA LYS A 39 -2.89 16.56 12.32
C LYS A 39 -2.33 15.16 12.53
N TRP A 40 -3.18 14.13 12.50
CA TRP A 40 -2.76 12.74 12.61
C TRP A 40 -1.85 12.34 11.45
N ILE A 41 -2.21 12.62 10.19
CA ILE A 41 -1.35 12.36 9.02
C ILE A 41 -0.01 13.06 9.18
N GLN A 42 -0.02 14.35 9.52
CA GLN A 42 1.21 15.13 9.67
C GLN A 42 2.11 14.56 10.77
N SER A 43 1.54 14.15 11.91
CA SER A 43 2.30 13.52 12.99
C SER A 43 2.98 12.22 12.54
N CYS A 44 2.27 11.38 11.80
CA CYS A 44 2.76 10.10 11.27
C CYS A 44 3.89 10.28 10.25
N ILE A 45 3.88 11.40 9.51
CA ILE A 45 4.91 11.75 8.55
C ILE A 45 6.12 12.35 9.27
N THR A 46 5.92 13.31 10.16
CA THR A 46 7.03 13.97 10.87
C THR A 46 7.88 12.95 11.62
N LYS A 47 7.24 12.01 12.34
CA LYS A 47 7.96 11.00 13.13
C LYS A 47 8.61 9.88 12.32
N ARG A 48 8.33 9.79 11.00
CA ARG A 48 8.69 8.60 10.19
C ARG A 48 10.20 8.31 10.15
N LEU A 49 11.03 9.35 10.11
CA LEU A 49 12.49 9.21 9.99
C LEU A 49 13.16 8.94 11.35
N GLU A 50 12.49 9.32 12.43
CA GLU A 50 12.98 9.20 13.80
C GLU A 50 12.56 7.86 14.43
N GLU A 51 11.33 7.40 14.15
CA GLU A 51 10.72 6.25 14.84
C GLU A 51 10.68 4.96 14.01
N HIS A 52 10.83 5.02 12.68
CA HIS A 52 10.69 3.83 11.86
C HIS A 52 11.81 2.82 12.09
N ASN A 53 11.45 1.54 12.19
CA ASN A 53 12.38 0.42 12.26
C ASN A 53 12.08 -0.58 11.14
N ARG A 54 13.12 -1.14 10.52
CA ARG A 54 12.99 -2.15 9.46
C ARG A 54 12.24 -3.42 9.89
N SER A 55 12.14 -3.71 11.19
CA SER A 55 11.33 -4.81 11.72
C SER A 55 9.83 -4.51 11.71
N ASN A 56 9.42 -3.24 11.63
CA ASN A 56 8.02 -2.87 11.54
C ASN A 56 7.51 -3.27 10.15
N PRO A 57 6.43 -4.04 10.02
CA PRO A 57 5.89 -4.38 8.72
C PRO A 57 5.39 -3.14 8.00
N MET A 58 5.52 -3.10 6.68
CA MET A 58 4.99 -2.01 5.86
C MET A 58 3.89 -2.47 4.93
N PHE A 59 2.92 -1.59 4.76
CA PHE A 59 1.88 -1.71 3.74
C PHE A 59 2.15 -0.65 2.67
N LYS A 60 2.43 -1.08 1.44
CA LYS A 60 2.72 -0.21 0.30
C LYS A 60 1.58 -0.28 -0.69
N LEU A 61 1.07 0.87 -1.09
CA LEU A 61 0.13 1.02 -2.21
C LEU A 61 0.89 1.66 -3.36
N TRP A 62 1.28 0.88 -4.37
CA TRP A 62 2.03 1.38 -5.51
C TRP A 62 1.96 0.42 -6.71
N HIS A 63 2.60 0.81 -7.81
CA HIS A 63 2.84 -0.06 -8.95
C HIS A 63 3.86 -1.16 -8.59
N LEU A 64 3.83 -2.26 -9.36
CA LEU A 64 4.90 -3.27 -9.31
C LEU A 64 6.26 -2.62 -9.54
N ASN A 65 6.39 -1.82 -10.60
CA ASN A 65 7.61 -1.05 -10.82
C ASN A 65 7.80 -0.02 -9.70
N GLY A 66 8.96 -0.05 -9.04
CA GLY A 66 9.24 0.71 -7.82
C GLY A 66 8.85 0.01 -6.52
N SER A 67 8.28 -1.19 -6.55
CA SER A 67 7.98 -1.96 -5.32
C SER A 67 9.19 -2.67 -4.72
N LEU A 68 10.31 -2.79 -5.43
CA LEU A 68 11.57 -3.29 -4.86
C LEU A 68 12.13 -2.34 -3.78
N ASP A 69 11.84 -1.04 -3.89
CA ASP A 69 12.19 -0.07 -2.86
C ASP A 69 11.31 -0.27 -1.64
N SER A 70 11.95 -0.58 -0.51
CA SER A 70 11.25 -0.96 0.72
C SER A 70 11.95 -0.39 1.96
N TYR A 71 11.17 0.18 2.87
CA TYR A 71 11.64 0.65 4.16
C TYR A 71 11.69 -0.47 5.22
N SER A 72 11.06 -1.61 4.96
CA SER A 72 10.91 -2.71 5.92
C SER A 72 11.37 -4.03 5.33
N LYS A 73 11.67 -5.01 6.19
CA LYS A 73 11.92 -6.38 5.73
C LYS A 73 10.64 -7.07 5.27
N GLU A 74 9.55 -6.80 6.00
CA GLU A 74 8.23 -7.34 5.68
C GLU A 74 7.41 -6.29 4.93
N GLN A 75 7.25 -6.46 3.63
CA GLN A 75 6.44 -5.59 2.78
C GLN A 75 5.22 -6.32 2.24
N ILE A 76 4.06 -5.75 2.51
CA ILE A 76 2.79 -6.09 1.86
C ILE A 76 2.56 -5.04 0.77
N LEU A 77 2.57 -5.45 -0.49
CA LEU A 77 2.28 -4.58 -1.62
C LEU A 77 0.84 -4.78 -2.07
N LEU A 78 0.00 -3.74 -1.97
CA LEU A 78 -1.25 -3.66 -2.70
C LEU A 78 -0.99 -2.98 -4.05
N THR A 79 -1.31 -3.66 -5.14
CA THR A 79 -1.12 -3.14 -6.50
C THR A 79 -2.31 -3.48 -7.39
N PHE A 80 -2.42 -2.77 -8.51
CA PHE A 80 -3.46 -2.95 -9.52
C PHE A 80 -2.81 -3.40 -10.81
N TYR A 81 -3.41 -4.40 -11.45
CA TYR A 81 -2.89 -5.01 -12.67
C TYR A 81 -4.05 -5.30 -13.61
N GLU A 82 -3.96 -4.79 -14.83
CA GLU A 82 -5.05 -4.78 -15.81
C GLU A 82 -4.65 -5.35 -17.17
N LEU A 83 -3.42 -5.83 -17.32
CA LEU A 83 -2.94 -6.44 -18.56
C LEU A 83 -3.23 -7.94 -18.58
N ASP A 84 -3.27 -8.51 -19.79
CA ASP A 84 -3.58 -9.92 -20.00
C ASP A 84 -2.47 -10.87 -19.54
N SER A 85 -1.22 -10.40 -19.46
CA SER A 85 -0.08 -11.24 -19.07
C SER A 85 1.07 -10.46 -18.43
N PRO A 86 1.64 -10.93 -17.31
CA PRO A 86 2.80 -10.33 -16.68
C PRO A 86 4.09 -10.65 -17.43
N THR A 87 4.95 -9.64 -17.50
CA THR A 87 6.31 -9.79 -18.00
C THR A 87 7.16 -10.57 -17.00
N LYS A 88 8.29 -11.14 -17.46
CA LYS A 88 9.28 -11.78 -16.58
C LYS A 88 9.78 -10.83 -15.49
N THR A 89 9.92 -9.54 -15.82
CA THR A 89 10.33 -8.50 -14.88
C THR A 89 9.30 -8.32 -13.77
N GLU A 90 8.01 -8.20 -14.12
CA GLU A 90 6.91 -8.07 -13.16
C GLU A 90 6.79 -9.30 -12.26
N LEU A 91 6.93 -10.51 -12.82
CA LEU A 91 6.94 -11.75 -12.04
C LEU A 91 8.09 -11.81 -11.04
N ASN A 92 9.29 -11.36 -11.45
CA ASN A 92 10.43 -11.29 -10.54
C ASN A 92 10.19 -10.29 -9.40
N ILE A 93 9.68 -9.10 -9.73
CA ILE A 93 9.35 -8.07 -8.74
C ILE A 93 8.28 -8.58 -7.76
N ALA A 94 7.22 -9.22 -8.25
CA ALA A 94 6.14 -9.79 -7.46
C ALA A 94 6.64 -10.75 -6.38
N LYS A 95 7.59 -11.63 -6.74
CA LYS A 95 8.19 -12.63 -5.85
C LYS A 95 9.06 -12.03 -4.73
N ASN A 96 9.55 -10.80 -4.90
CA ASN A 96 10.41 -10.14 -3.90
C ASN A 96 9.62 -9.39 -2.81
N ASN A 97 8.29 -9.35 -2.91
CA ASN A 97 7.43 -8.82 -1.84
C ASN A 97 7.12 -9.93 -0.82
N SER A 98 6.99 -9.60 0.47
CA SER A 98 6.58 -10.62 1.45
C SER A 98 5.15 -11.10 1.20
N ARG A 99 4.28 -10.18 0.79
CA ARG A 99 2.93 -10.49 0.28
C ARG A 99 2.60 -9.55 -0.86
N LEU A 100 2.06 -10.10 -1.94
CA LEU A 100 1.48 -9.35 -3.04
C LEU A 100 -0.05 -9.42 -2.94
N ALA A 101 -0.70 -8.28 -2.89
CA ALA A 101 -2.15 -8.16 -2.78
C ALA A 101 -2.73 -7.50 -4.03
N PHE A 102 -3.81 -8.09 -4.53
CA PHE A 102 -4.64 -7.53 -5.58
C PHE A 102 -6.07 -7.35 -5.06
N SER A 103 -6.79 -6.39 -5.62
CA SER A 103 -8.23 -6.24 -5.40
C SER A 103 -9.11 -6.90 -6.46
N SER A 104 -8.49 -7.39 -7.53
CA SER A 104 -9.12 -8.17 -8.59
C SER A 104 -8.78 -9.65 -8.41
N SER A 105 -9.80 -10.51 -8.39
CA SER A 105 -9.60 -11.97 -8.42
C SER A 105 -8.88 -12.40 -9.69
N SER A 106 -9.18 -11.77 -10.84
CA SER A 106 -8.54 -12.05 -12.12
C SER A 106 -7.03 -11.79 -12.06
N ALA A 107 -6.62 -10.64 -11.50
CA ALA A 107 -5.20 -10.30 -11.35
C ALA A 107 -4.49 -11.27 -10.38
N LYS A 108 -5.17 -11.66 -9.28
CA LYS A 108 -4.65 -12.67 -8.36
C LYS A 108 -4.39 -14.00 -9.08
N THR A 109 -5.40 -14.54 -9.75
CA THR A 109 -5.30 -15.83 -10.45
C THR A 109 -4.22 -15.78 -11.52
N LEU A 110 -4.14 -14.68 -12.29
CA LEU A 110 -3.11 -14.51 -13.32
C LEU A 110 -1.68 -14.64 -12.76
N PHE A 111 -1.40 -14.04 -11.61
CA PHE A 111 -0.06 -14.13 -10.99
C PHE A 111 0.19 -15.51 -10.35
N GLU A 112 -0.83 -16.14 -9.76
CA GLU A 112 -0.74 -17.51 -9.24
C GLU A 112 -0.45 -18.53 -10.35
N ASP A 113 -1.16 -18.43 -11.48
CA ASP A 113 -0.96 -19.28 -12.66
C ASP A 113 0.43 -19.12 -13.29
N ASN A 114 1.06 -17.96 -13.07
CA ASN A 114 2.45 -17.68 -13.49
C ASN A 114 3.48 -17.96 -12.38
N GLY A 115 3.12 -18.74 -11.35
CA GLY A 115 4.04 -19.27 -10.35
C GLY A 115 4.47 -18.27 -9.29
N VAL A 116 3.61 -17.31 -8.93
CA VAL A 116 3.79 -16.40 -7.80
C VAL A 116 2.94 -16.91 -6.63
N GLU A 117 3.59 -17.35 -5.55
CA GLU A 117 2.93 -18.05 -4.43
C GLU A 117 2.48 -17.12 -3.29
N ASN A 118 3.07 -15.93 -3.21
CA ASN A 118 2.85 -14.95 -2.14
C ASN A 118 1.64 -14.03 -2.40
N VAL A 119 0.69 -14.45 -3.24
CA VAL A 119 -0.46 -13.63 -3.68
C VAL A 119 -1.63 -13.72 -2.71
N LYS A 120 -2.32 -12.59 -2.49
CA LYS A 120 -3.52 -12.45 -1.65
C LYS A 120 -4.57 -11.60 -2.36
N LEU A 121 -5.84 -11.87 -2.06
CA LEU A 121 -6.97 -11.03 -2.47
C LEU A 121 -7.32 -10.09 -1.32
N ILE A 122 -7.34 -8.79 -1.57
CA ILE A 122 -7.87 -7.77 -0.66
C ILE A 122 -9.00 -7.04 -1.39
N PRO A 123 -10.28 -7.31 -1.05
CA PRO A 123 -11.40 -6.60 -1.64
C PRO A 123 -11.26 -5.09 -1.49
N LEU A 124 -11.76 -4.32 -2.45
CA LEU A 124 -11.84 -2.86 -2.30
C LEU A 124 -12.78 -2.53 -1.13
N GLY A 125 -12.28 -1.68 -0.24
CA GLY A 125 -13.10 -1.07 0.80
C GLY A 125 -13.87 0.12 0.23
N PHE A 126 -15.13 0.23 0.62
CA PHE A 126 -15.93 1.44 0.40
C PHE A 126 -15.85 2.33 1.64
N ASP A 127 -15.94 3.64 1.42
CA ASP A 127 -16.07 4.57 2.53
C ASP A 127 -17.37 4.28 3.30
N LYS A 128 -17.33 4.51 4.61
CA LYS A 128 -18.54 4.43 5.43
C LYS A 128 -19.49 5.53 4.99
N ALA A 129 -20.76 5.16 4.78
CA ALA A 129 -21.85 6.09 4.47
C ALA A 129 -22.13 7.05 5.63
#